data_AF-A0A971I620-F1
#
_entry.id   AF-A0A971I620-F1
#
_cell.length_a   1.000
_cell.length_b   1.000
_cell.length_c   1.000
_cell.angle_alpha   90.00
_cell.angle_beta   90.00
_cell.angle_gamma   90.00
#
_symmetry.space_group_name_H-M   'P 1'
#
loop_
_entity.id
_entity.type
_entity.pdbx_description
1 polymer ?
#
loop_
_entity_poly.entity_id
_entity_poly.type
_entity_poly.pdbx_seq_one_letter_code
_entity_poly.pdbx_strand_id
1 'polypeptide(L)' 'MNLFERINPIGLLLMLISAVLVYGAGLIVTKVFKITDKRSEKKIILTKLTGLLIGIIGLLTAMKIL' A
#
# COMPACT_ATOMS: atom_id res chain seq x y z
N MET A 1 -29.03 -8.55 -4.41
CA MET A 1 -27.59 -8.88 -4.59
C MET A 1 -26.80 -7.85 -3.80
N ASN A 2 -26.14 -8.29 -2.73
CA ASN A 2 -25.50 -7.37 -1.78
C ASN A 2 -24.14 -6.91 -2.31
N LEU A 3 -23.79 -5.63 -2.12
CA LEU A 3 -22.51 -5.05 -2.56
C LEU A 3 -21.30 -5.85 -2.03
N PHE A 4 -21.43 -6.43 -0.84
CA PHE A 4 -20.44 -7.26 -0.17
C PHE A 4 -20.14 -8.59 -0.88
N GLU A 5 -21.04 -9.11 -1.72
CA GLU A 5 -20.79 -10.35 -2.48
C GLU A 5 -19.90 -10.11 -3.71
N ARG A 6 -19.79 -8.85 -4.17
CA ARG A 6 -19.00 -8.49 -5.35
C ARG A 6 -17.55 -8.14 -5.03
N ILE A 7 -17.26 -7.65 -3.83
CA ILE A 7 -15.92 -7.15 -3.48
C ILE A 7 -15.13 -8.24 -2.77
N ASN A 8 -13.94 -8.58 -3.28
CA ASN A 8 -13.05 -9.52 -2.61
C ASN A 8 -12.44 -8.88 -1.36
N PRO A 9 -12.65 -9.43 -0.15
CA PRO A 9 -12.10 -8.88 1.09
C PRO A 9 -10.57 -8.86 1.13
N ILE A 10 -9.90 -9.76 0.41
CA ILE A 10 -8.44 -9.77 0.28
C ILE A 10 -7.98 -8.51 -0.47
N GLY A 11 -8.69 -8.12 -1.53
CA GLY A 11 -8.40 -6.90 -2.26
C GLY A 11 -8.53 -5.65 -1.38
N LEU A 12 -9.57 -5.59 -0.55
CA LEU A 12 -9.74 -4.52 0.44
C LEU A 12 -8.58 -4.48 1.46
N LEU A 13 -8.15 -5.64 1.95
CA LEU A 13 -7.01 -5.72 2.87
C LEU A 13 -5.72 -5.21 2.20
N LEU A 14 -5.46 -5.59 0.96
CA LEU A 14 -4.32 -5.10 0.18
C LEU A 14 -4.39 -3.59 -0.04
N MET A 15 -5.57 -3.04 -0.29
CA MET A 15 -5.76 -1.59 -0.40
C MET A 15 -5.49 -0.86 0.93
N LEU A 16 -5.85 -1.45 2.08
CA LEU A 16 -5.51 -0.90 3.39
C LEU A 16 -3.99 -0.91 3.64
N ILE A 17 -3.32 -2.03 3.32
CA ILE A 17 -1.86 -2.15 3.43
C ILE A 17 -1.17 -1.14 2.52
N SER A 18 -1.68 -0.98 1.29
CA SER A 18 -1.22 0.04 0.34
C SER A 18 -1.32 1.45 0.92
N ALA A 19 -2.47 1.81 1.51
CA ALA A 19 -2.66 3.13 2.11
C ALA A 19 -1.64 3.39 3.23
N VAL A 20 -1.40 2.41 4.10
CA VAL A 20 -0.38 2.51 5.16
C VAL A 20 1.01 2.70 4.59
N LEU A 21 1.37 1.97 3.53
CA LEU A 21 2.68 2.09 2.89
C LEU A 21 2.86 3.44 2.19
N VAL A 22 1.85 3.95 1.49
CA VAL A 22 1.94 5.20 0.73
C VAL A 22 1.92 6.43 1.66
N TYR A 23 0.94 6.51 2.57
CA TYR A 23 0.82 7.66 3.48
C TYR A 23 1.80 7.57 4.66
N GLY A 24 2.07 6.36 5.14
CA GLY A 24 2.99 6.10 6.25
C GLY A 24 4.45 5.95 5.85
N ALA A 25 4.82 6.01 4.55
CA ALA A 25 6.18 5.80 4.06
C ALA A 25 7.24 6.59 4.84
N GLY A 26 6.98 7.86 5.15
CA GLY A 26 7.89 8.71 5.93
C GLY A 26 8.13 8.15 7.33
N LEU A 27 7.07 7.80 8.05
CA LEU A 27 7.16 7.19 9.39
C LEU A 27 7.81 5.82 9.35
N ILE A 28 7.51 5.00 8.33
CA ILE A 28 8.09 3.67 8.17
C ILE A 28 9.61 3.80 7.94
N VAL A 29 10.04 4.64 7.00
CA VAL A 29 11.47 4.81 6.70
C VAL A 29 12.25 5.42 7.86
N THR A 30 11.66 6.39 8.56
CA THR A 30 12.36 7.10 9.64
C THR A 30 12.29 6.38 10.99
N LYS A 31 11.14 5.81 11.38
CA LYS A 31 10.97 5.16 12.68
C LYS A 31 11.22 3.65 12.66
N VAL A 32 10.76 2.95 11.62
CA VAL A 32 10.92 1.48 11.53
C VAL A 32 12.31 1.14 11.00
N PHE A 33 12.71 1.77 9.90
CA PHE A 33 14.03 1.51 9.29
C PHE A 33 15.15 2.39 9.85
N LYS A 34 14.84 3.39 10.70
CA LYS A 34 15.81 4.29 11.36
C LYS A 34 16.75 5.02 10.39
N ILE A 35 16.23 5.44 9.24
CA ILE A 35 17.02 6.09 8.19
C ILE A 35 16.76 7.59 8.20
N THR A 36 17.75 8.38 8.63
CA THR A 36 17.62 9.82 8.90
C THR A 36 18.31 10.74 7.88
N ASP A 37 19.15 10.22 6.99
CA ASP A 37 19.95 11.03 6.04
C ASP A 37 19.22 11.37 4.73
N LYS A 38 19.86 12.14 3.83
CA LYS A 38 19.45 12.40 2.43
C LYS A 38 19.04 11.15 1.62
N ARG A 39 19.45 9.95 2.04
CA ARG A 39 19.01 8.67 1.44
C ARG A 39 17.59 8.26 1.84
N SER A 40 17.00 8.91 2.83
CA SER A 40 15.62 8.70 3.28
C SER A 40 14.61 9.01 2.18
N GLU A 41 14.80 10.07 1.39
CA GLU A 41 13.89 10.45 0.30
C GLU A 41 13.75 9.33 -0.75
N LYS A 42 14.88 8.78 -1.24
CA LYS A 42 14.84 7.66 -2.19
C LYS A 42 14.10 6.45 -1.63
N LYS A 43 14.30 6.13 -0.36
CA LYS A 43 13.64 5.00 0.29
C LYS A 43 12.16 5.26 0.55
N ILE A 44 11.78 6.49 0.91
CA ILE A 44 10.38 6.92 1.05
C ILE A 44 9.67 6.78 -0.29
N ILE A 45 10.29 7.25 -1.38
CA ILE A 45 9.75 7.11 -2.73
C ILE A 45 9.58 5.64 -3.09
N LEU A 46 10.59 4.80 -2.79
CA LEU A 46 10.51 3.36 -3.06
C LEU A 46 9.35 2.71 -2.27
N THR A 47 9.19 3.03 -0.99
CA THR A 47 8.08 2.52 -0.15
C THR A 47 6.72 3.00 -0.66
N LYS A 48 6.62 4.23 -1.17
CA LYS A 48 5.40 4.71 -1.82
C LYS A 48 5.10 3.95 -3.11
N LEU A 49 6.11 3.69 -3.93
CA LEU A 49 5.96 2.93 -5.17
C LEU A 49 5.53 1.48 -4.91
N THR A 50 6.12 0.80 -3.92
CA THR A 50 5.70 -0.54 -3.53
C THR A 50 4.27 -0.53 -2.98
N GLY A 51 3.93 0.46 -2.14
CA GLY A 51 2.57 0.67 -1.66
C GLY A 51 1.58 0.86 -2.82
N LEU A 52 1.92 1.67 -3.81
CA LEU A 52 1.07 1.91 -4.98
C LEU A 52 0.83 0.63 -5.79
N LEU A 53 1.86 -0.16 -6.05
CA LEU A 53 1.74 -1.45 -6.76
C LEU A 53 0.82 -2.42 -6.00
N ILE A 54 0.99 -2.52 -4.68
CA ILE A 54 0.09 -3.32 -3.82
C ILE A 54 -1.35 -2.79 -3.90
N GLY A 55 -1.53 -1.47 -4.00
CA GLY A 55 -2.84 -0.85 -4.13
C GLY A 55 -3.52 -1.18 -5.45
N ILE A 56 -2.78 -1.15 -6.56
CA ILE A 56 -3.26 -1.56 -7.88
C ILE A 56 -3.68 -3.03 -7.86
N ILE A 57 -2.83 -3.92 -7.34
CA ILE A 57 -3.16 -5.34 -7.21
C ILE A 57 -4.39 -5.52 -6.31
N GLY A 58 -4.43 -4.84 -5.17
CA GLY A 58 -5.56 -4.88 -4.25
C GLY A 58 -6.87 -4.45 -4.89
N LEU A 59 -6.85 -3.38 -5.69
CA LEU A 59 -8.02 -2.92 -6.44
C LEU A 59 -8.48 -3.96 -7.47
N LEU A 60 -7.55 -4.50 -8.27
CA LEU A 60 -7.88 -5.51 -9.29
C LEU A 60 -8.47 -6.77 -8.65
N THR A 61 -7.88 -7.24 -7.56
CA THR A 61 -8.39 -8.37 -6.78
C THR A 61 -9.73 -8.05 -6.13
N ALA A 62 -9.91 -6.84 -5.57
CA ALA A 62 -11.17 -6.40 -4.98
C ALA A 62 -12.31 -6.43 -6.00
N MET A 63 -12.01 -6.04 -7.25
CA MET A 63 -12.95 -6.08 -8.38
C MET A 63 -13.07 -7.47 -9.02
N LYS A 64 -12.33 -8.48 -8.53
CA LYS A 64 -12.27 -9.84 -9.10
C LYS A 64 -11.85 -9.85 -10.58
N ILE A 65 -11.05 -8.87 -10.99
CA ILE A 65 -10.42 -8.82 -12.32
C ILE A 65 -9.25 -9.81 -12.38
N LEU A 66 -8.60 -10.00 -11.23
CA LEU A 66 -7.46 -10.89 -10.99
C LEU A 66 -7.84 -11.84 -9.84
#